data_AF-A0A9D5GKK5-F1
#
_entry.id   AF-A0A9D5GKK5-F1
#
_cell.length_a   1.000
_cell.length_b   1.000
_cell.length_c   1.000
_cell.angle_alpha   90.00
_cell.angle_beta   90.00
_cell.angle_gamma   90.00
#
_symmetry.space_group_name_H-M   'P 1'
#
loop_
_entity.id
_entity.type
_entity.pdbx_description
1 polymer ?
#
loop_
_entity_poly.entity_id
_entity_poly.type
_entity_poly.pdbx_seq_one_letter_code
_entity_poly.pdbx_strand_id
1 'polypeptide(L)'
;FTAARKSPLRLASLFSPWLALRLLLGSVSIAELELRATSISGIECRAIPCHEPELAVNVDRIGDLRAVQALVDGMQPQPRRA
;
A
#
# COMPACT_ATOMS: atom_id res chain seq x y z
N PHE A 1 -8.83 -3.48 12.80
CA PHE A 1 -8.79 -3.00 11.40
C PHE A 1 -9.82 -3.65 10.49
N THR A 2 -9.94 -4.98 10.47
CA THR A 2 -10.79 -5.74 9.53
C THR A 2 -12.27 -5.33 9.52
N ALA A 3 -12.89 -5.15 10.70
CA ALA A 3 -14.31 -4.76 10.80
C ALA A 3 -14.61 -3.32 10.34
N ALA A 4 -13.62 -2.42 10.38
CA ALA A 4 -13.77 -1.02 9.98
C ALA A 4 -13.36 -0.74 8.53
N ARG A 5 -12.72 -1.71 7.83
CA ARG A 5 -12.20 -1.56 6.46
C ARG A 5 -13.23 -1.02 5.46
N LYS A 6 -14.50 -1.38 5.62
CA LYS A 6 -15.60 -0.95 4.73
C LYS A 6 -16.30 0.34 5.18
N SER A 7 -15.86 0.96 6.27
CA SER A 7 -16.46 2.17 6.84
C SER A 7 -15.38 3.23 7.05
N PRO A 8 -15.18 4.13 6.08
CA PRO A 8 -14.08 5.10 6.09
C PRO A 8 -14.05 5.97 7.35
N LEU A 9 -15.21 6.47 7.79
CA LEU A 9 -15.33 7.30 8.99
C LEU A 9 -14.98 6.52 10.27
N ARG A 10 -15.40 5.25 10.35
CA ARG A 10 -15.06 4.37 11.46
C ARG A 10 -13.58 3.99 11.46
N LEU A 11 -12.96 3.88 10.29
CA LEU A 11 -11.53 3.65 10.19
C LEU A 11 -10.75 4.90 10.63
N ALA A 12 -11.16 6.10 10.19
CA ALA A 12 -10.53 7.36 10.57
C ALA A 12 -10.61 7.60 12.09
N SER A 13 -11.73 7.27 12.75
CA SER A 13 -11.85 7.42 14.20
C SER A 13 -10.89 6.53 14.99
N LEU A 14 -10.50 5.36 14.46
CA LEU A 14 -9.46 4.53 15.07
C LEU A 14 -8.11 5.24 15.09
N PHE A 15 -7.78 6.01 14.05
CA PHE A 15 -6.48 6.67 13.92
C PHE A 15 -6.38 8.04 14.60
N SER A 16 -7.47 8.56 15.18
CA SER A 16 -7.62 9.92 15.71
C SER A 16 -8.02 10.95 14.63
N PRO A 17 -9.03 11.80 14.91
CA PRO A 17 -9.41 12.90 14.02
C PRO A 17 -8.26 13.86 13.69
N TRP A 18 -7.37 14.12 14.66
CA TRP A 18 -6.23 15.01 14.46
C TRP A 18 -5.20 14.45 13.48
N LEU A 19 -4.88 13.16 13.63
CA LEU A 19 -3.95 12.46 12.74
C LEU A 19 -4.54 12.33 11.33
N ALA A 20 -5.85 12.06 11.22
CA ALA A 20 -6.56 12.05 9.95
C ALA A 20 -6.51 13.41 9.25
N LEU A 21 -6.74 14.51 9.98
CA LEU A 21 -6.61 15.86 9.43
C LEU A 21 -5.18 16.15 8.94
N ARG A 22 -4.16 15.80 9.72
CA ARG A 22 -2.76 16.00 9.33
C ARG A 22 -2.36 15.15 8.12
N LEU A 23 -2.88 13.93 8.01
CA LEU A 23 -2.71 13.08 6.83
C LEU A 23 -3.29 13.75 5.58
N LEU A 24 -4.50 14.31 5.67
CA LEU A 24 -5.12 15.05 4.56
C LEU A 24 -4.33 16.31 4.18
N LEU A 25 -3.73 16.97 5.16
CA LEU A 25 -2.85 18.11 4.95
C LEU A 25 -1.42 17.72 4.52
N GLY A 26 -1.11 16.43 4.37
CA GLY A 26 0.22 15.95 3.99
C GLY A 26 1.33 16.21 5.02
N SER A 27 0.97 16.50 6.27
CA SER A 27 1.90 16.90 7.34
C SER A 27 2.18 15.80 8.38
N VAL A 28 1.70 14.57 8.13
CA VAL A 28 1.94 13.43 9.02
C VAL A 28 3.25 12.72 8.65
N SER A 29 4.02 12.32 9.65
CA SER A 29 5.21 11.50 9.46
C SER A 29 4.90 10.00 9.54
N ILE A 30 5.73 9.17 8.92
CA ILE A 30 5.63 7.71 9.03
C ILE A 30 5.75 7.27 10.50
N ALA A 31 6.65 7.87 11.28
CA ALA A 31 6.84 7.57 12.70
C ALA A 31 5.56 7.77 13.53
N GLU A 32 4.79 8.84 13.25
CA GLU A 32 3.50 9.07 13.93
C GLU A 32 2.46 8.00 13.56
N LEU A 33 2.45 7.55 12.30
CA LEU A 33 1.57 6.46 11.86
C LEU A 33 1.94 5.13 12.53
N GLU A 34 3.23 4.81 12.63
CA GLU A 34 3.74 3.62 13.32
C GLU A 34 3.36 3.59 14.79
N LEU A 35 3.57 4.71 15.51
CA LEU A 35 3.19 4.84 16.92
C LEU A 35 1.68 4.65 17.10
N ARG A 36 0.87 5.26 16.23
CA ARG A 36 -0.58 5.12 16.32
C ARG A 36 -1.04 3.70 15.98
N ALA A 37 -0.46 3.08 14.95
CA ALA A 37 -0.75 1.70 14.56
C ALA A 37 -0.38 0.72 15.69
N THR A 38 0.77 0.94 16.34
CA THR A 38 1.20 0.18 17.52
C THR A 38 0.22 0.33 18.68
N SER A 39 -0.22 1.58 18.96
CA SER A 39 -1.21 1.86 20.00
C SER A 39 -2.58 1.21 19.75
N ILE A 40 -3.03 1.13 18.50
CA ILE A 40 -4.33 0.51 18.14
C ILE A 40 -4.25 -1.03 18.18
N SER A 41 -3.13 -1.59 17.70
CA SER A 41 -2.97 -3.03 17.51
C SER A 41 -2.44 -3.76 18.74
N GLY A 42 -1.73 -3.07 19.63
CA GLY A 42 -1.04 -3.67 20.77
C GLY A 42 0.25 -4.41 20.40
N ILE A 43 0.69 -4.35 19.14
CA ILE A 43 1.92 -4.96 18.63
C ILE A 43 2.81 -3.90 17.98
N GLU A 44 4.13 -4.06 18.04
CA GLU A 44 5.05 -3.13 17.39
C GLU A 44 4.81 -3.12 15.87
N CYS A 45 4.53 -1.94 15.34
CA CYS A 45 4.28 -1.71 13.92
C CYS A 45 5.43 -0.87 13.33
N ARG A 46 5.98 -1.31 12.20
CA ARG A 46 7.00 -0.60 11.42
C ARG A 46 6.64 -0.58 9.94
N ALA A 47 6.90 0.55 9.29
CA ALA A 47 6.83 0.67 7.84
C ALA A 47 8.15 0.22 7.22
N ILE A 48 8.08 -0.50 6.12
CA ILE A 48 9.25 -0.90 5.32
C ILE A 48 9.18 -0.11 4.01
N PRO A 49 10.11 0.84 3.78
CA PRO A 49 10.20 1.52 2.49
C PRO A 49 10.52 0.51 1.38
N CYS A 50 9.65 0.42 0.39
CA CYS A 50 9.79 -0.47 -0.77
C CYS A 50 10.05 0.38 -2.00
N HIS A 51 11.11 0.06 -2.75
CA HIS A 51 11.53 0.84 -3.92
C HIS A 51 11.15 0.18 -5.24
N GLU A 52 10.61 -1.04 -5.16
CA GLU A 52 10.10 -1.85 -6.25
C GLU A 52 8.57 -1.64 -6.36
N PRO A 53 8.10 -0.64 -7.12
CA PRO A 53 6.68 -0.31 -7.22
C PRO A 53 5.83 -1.47 -7.74
N GLU A 54 6.43 -2.39 -8.53
CA GLU A 54 5.79 -3.60 -9.03
C GLU A 54 5.21 -4.48 -7.92
N LEU A 55 5.79 -4.47 -6.71
CA LEU A 55 5.27 -5.23 -5.56
C LEU A 55 3.95 -4.66 -5.02
N ALA A 56 3.64 -3.40 -5.31
CA ALA A 56 2.40 -2.75 -4.88
C ALA A 56 1.27 -2.83 -5.93
N VAL A 57 1.55 -3.34 -7.13
CA VAL A 57 0.57 -3.43 -8.22
C VAL A 57 -0.30 -4.68 -8.03
N ASN A 58 -1.62 -4.49 -7.97
CA ASN A 58 -2.59 -5.59 -7.98
C ASN A 58 -3.27 -5.70 -9.34
N VAL A 59 -3.51 -6.92 -9.82
CA VAL A 59 -4.16 -7.19 -11.11
C VAL A 59 -5.63 -7.51 -10.88
N ASP A 60 -6.47 -6.48 -10.77
CA ASP A 60 -7.91 -6.64 -10.47
C ASP A 60 -8.81 -6.43 -11.69
N ARG A 61 -8.30 -5.80 -12.75
CA ARG A 61 -9.05 -5.46 -13.97
C ARG A 61 -8.38 -6.05 -15.20
N ILE A 62 -9.17 -6.22 -16.27
CA ILE A 62 -8.68 -6.69 -17.57
C ILE A 62 -7.59 -5.76 -18.14
N GLY A 63 -7.67 -4.45 -17.86
CA GLY A 63 -6.62 -3.50 -18.25
C GLY A 63 -5.28 -3.80 -17.58
N ASP A 64 -5.30 -4.08 -16.28
CA ASP A 64 -4.11 -4.42 -15.49
C ASP A 64 -3.46 -5.70 -16.03
N LEU A 65 -4.28 -6.71 -16.35
CA LEU A 65 -3.82 -7.97 -16.93
C LEU A 65 -3.09 -7.74 -18.26
N ARG A 66 -3.66 -6.94 -19.16
CA ARG A 66 -3.02 -6.63 -20.45
C ARG A 66 -1.70 -5.88 -20.27
N ALA A 67 -1.63 -4.97 -19.31
CA ALA A 67 -0.41 -4.23 -19.01
C ALA A 67 0.70 -5.15 -18.49
N VAL A 68 0.38 -6.05 -17.55
CA VAL A 68 1.34 -7.05 -17.05
C VAL A 68 1.73 -8.03 -18.14
N GLN A 69 0.79 -8.50 -18.95
CA GLN A 69 1.04 -9.41 -20.07
C GLN A 69 2.03 -8.81 -21.08
N ALA A 70 1.89 -7.53 -21.44
CA ALA A 70 2.83 -6.86 -22.33
C ALA A 70 4.26 -6.75 -21.75
N LEU A 71 4.39 -6.59 -20.42
CA LEU A 71 5.69 -6.56 -19.73
C LEU A 71 6.34 -7.95 -19.69
N VAL A 72 5.55 -8.99 -19.39
CA VAL A 72 6.01 -10.38 -19.33
C VAL A 72 6.37 -10.91 -20.72
N ASP A 73 5.54 -10.63 -21.73
CA ASP A 73 5.75 -11.06 -23.12
C ASP A 73 6.92 -10.33 -23.80
N GLY A 74 7.41 -9.24 -23.20
CA GLY A 74 8.57 -8.47 -23.63
C GLY A 74 9.93 -8.88 -23.06
N MET A 75 10.04 -9.93 -22.23
CA MET A 75 11.35 -10.42 -21.73
C MET A 75 11.37 -11.90 -21.31
N GLN A 76 11.80 -12.77 -22.23
CA GLN A 76 12.90 -13.70 -21.97
C GLN A 76 13.98 -13.48 -23.05
N PRO A 77 15.27 -13.22 -22.70
CA PRO A 77 16.35 -13.30 -23.68
C PRO A 77 16.56 -14.77 -24.07
N GLN A 78 15.88 -15.20 -25.13
CA GLN A 78 16.14 -16.46 -25.81
C GLN A 78 17.42 -16.30 -26.65
N PRO A 79 18.49 -17.11 -26.46
CA PRO A 79 19.68 -17.04 -27.31
C PRO A 79 19.26 -17.38 -28.74
N ARG A 80 19.54 -16.47 -29.68
CA ARG A 80 19.33 -16.72 -31.12
C ARG A 80 20.18 -17.94 -31.49
N ARG A 81 19.51 -19.07 -31.78
CA ARG A 81 20.16 -20.23 -32.36
C ARG A 81 20.60 -19.87 -33.78
N ALA A 82 21.89 -20.04 -34.03
CA ALA A 82 22.56 -19.86 -35.31
C ALA A 82 22.06 -20.85 -36.36
#